data_AF-A0A8R2NVX3-F1
#
_entry.id   AF-A0A8R2NVX3-F1
#
_cell.length_a   1.000
_cell.length_b   1.000
_cell.length_c   1.000
_cell.angle_alpha   90.00
_cell.angle_beta   90.00
_cell.angle_gamma   90.00
#
_symmetry.space_group_name_H-M   'P 1'
#
loop_
_entity.id
_entity.type
_entity.pdbx_description
1 polymer ?
#
loop_
_entity_poly.entity_id
_entity_poly.type
_entity_poly.pdbx_seq_one_letter_code
_entity_poly.pdbx_strand_id
1 'polypeptide(L)'
;MCRAQFENGECGNSFLLGDGGCPCRYYMMTPLLRPVTEVEKRYQKAHIGTRNVVERLFGVWKRRFPVIAVGIRTQLNTTMTTI
;
A
#
# COMPACT_ATOMS: atom_id res chain seq x y z
N MET A 1 -13.94 -3.62 -0.52
CA MET A 1 -14.11 -4.12 -1.91
C MET A 1 -13.05 -5.16 -2.26
N CYS A 2 -11.76 -4.81 -2.35
CA CYS A 2 -10.71 -5.80 -2.71
C CYS A 2 -10.67 -7.04 -1.80
N ARG A 3 -10.77 -6.88 -0.47
CA ARG A 3 -10.73 -8.02 0.45
C ARG A 3 -11.81 -9.08 0.15
N ALA A 4 -13.05 -8.65 -0.08
CA ALA A 4 -14.16 -9.55 -0.36
C ALA A 4 -13.93 -10.31 -1.68
N GLN A 5 -13.37 -9.66 -2.71
CA GLN A 5 -13.08 -10.30 -3.99
C GLN A 5 -12.02 -11.40 -3.87
N PHE A 6 -10.97 -11.16 -3.07
CA PHE A 6 -9.95 -12.17 -2.78
C PHE A 6 -10.48 -13.32 -1.89
N GLU A 7 -11.38 -13.01 -0.95
CA GLU A 7 -12.05 -14.03 -0.12
C GLU A 7 -13.03 -14.88 -0.95
N ASN A 8 -13.70 -14.30 -1.94
CA ASN A 8 -14.60 -14.99 -2.87
C ASN A 8 -13.88 -15.76 -3.99
N GLY A 9 -12.55 -15.65 -4.09
CA GLY A 9 -11.76 -16.31 -5.15
C GLY A 9 -11.88 -15.66 -6.54
N GLU A 10 -12.44 -14.45 -6.62
CA GLU A 10 -12.63 -13.71 -7.88
C GLU A 10 -11.29 -13.22 -8.47
N CYS A 11 -10.24 -13.20 -7.66
CA CYS A 11 -8.92 -12.67 -8.01
C CYS A 11 -7.91 -13.74 -8.51
N GLY A 12 -8.38 -14.91 -8.95
CA GLY A 12 -7.57 -15.91 -9.66
C GLY A 12 -6.21 -16.19 -9.02
N ASN A 13 -5.14 -16.17 -9.83
CA ASN A 13 -3.75 -16.39 -9.38
C ASN A 13 -3.04 -15.08 -8.98
N SER A 14 -3.76 -14.17 -8.33
CA SER A 14 -3.21 -12.90 -7.86
C SER A 14 -2.97 -12.95 -6.36
N PHE A 15 -2.01 -12.16 -5.89
CA PHE A 15 -1.71 -12.01 -4.47
C PHE A 15 -1.69 -10.53 -4.08
N LEU A 16 -2.18 -10.26 -2.88
CA LEU A 16 -2.05 -8.95 -2.23
C LEU A 16 -0.70 -8.85 -1.53
N LEU A 17 -0.04 -7.71 -1.72
CA LEU A 17 1.21 -7.40 -1.04
C LEU A 17 0.89 -6.71 0.29
N GLY A 18 1.10 -7.44 1.38
CA GLY A 18 0.86 -6.96 2.75
C GLY A 18 2.12 -6.45 3.43
N ASP A 19 1.92 -5.70 4.51
CA ASP A 19 2.97 -5.36 5.46
C ASP A 19 3.02 -6.39 6.61
N GLY A 20 4.04 -6.33 7.47
CA GLY A 20 4.21 -7.24 8.60
C GLY A 20 3.07 -7.18 9.64
N GLY A 21 2.29 -6.10 9.64
CA GLY A 21 1.08 -5.96 10.49
C GLY A 21 -0.20 -6.52 9.86
N CYS A 22 -0.15 -7.03 8.63
CA CYS A 22 -1.34 -7.58 7.99
C CYS A 22 -1.60 -9.02 8.46
N PRO A 23 -2.88 -9.44 8.62
CA PRO A 23 -3.20 -10.81 8.99
C PRO A 23 -2.70 -11.80 7.93
N CYS A 24 -2.13 -12.92 8.36
CA CYS A 24 -1.73 -13.99 7.45
C CYS A 24 -2.97 -14.58 6.76
N ARG A 25 -3.08 -14.38 5.44
CA ARG A 25 -4.15 -14.92 4.58
C ARG A 25 -3.51 -15.62 3.39
N TYR A 26 -4.19 -16.63 2.83
CA TYR A 26 -3.68 -17.41 1.70
C TYR A 26 -3.41 -16.58 0.43
N TYR A 27 -4.16 -15.50 0.24
CA TYR A 27 -4.00 -14.57 -0.88
C TYR A 27 -3.07 -13.39 -0.56
N MET A 28 -2.40 -13.37 0.60
CA MET A 28 -1.62 -12.23 1.06
C MET A 28 -0.15 -12.59 1.31
N MET A 29 0.74 -11.88 0.64
CA MET A 29 2.19 -12.01 0.78
C MET A 29 2.71 -10.96 1.75
N THR A 30 3.22 -11.40 2.90
CA THR A 30 3.80 -10.53 3.94
C THR A 30 5.32 -10.66 3.99
N PRO A 31 6.06 -9.63 4.43
CA PRO A 31 7.50 -9.72 4.58
C PRO A 31 7.87 -10.79 5.62
N LEU A 32 9.02 -11.44 5.41
CA LEU A 32 9.60 -12.38 6.38
C LEU A 32 10.35 -11.59 7.45
N LEU A 33 10.11 -11.90 8.72
CA LEU A 33 10.76 -11.19 9.84
C LEU A 33 12.27 -11.44 9.87
N ARG A 34 12.70 -12.67 9.58
CA ARG A 34 14.10 -13.10 9.61
C ARG A 34 14.38 -14.09 8.48
N PRO A 35 14.67 -13.63 7.24
CA PRO A 35 15.03 -14.52 6.14
C PRO A 35 16.44 -15.08 6.38
N VAL A 36 16.56 -16.41 6.52
CA VAL A 36 17.83 -17.12 6.78
C VAL A 36 18.31 -17.80 5.52
N THR A 37 17.42 -18.48 4.81
CA THR A 37 17.74 -19.26 3.62
C THR A 37 17.83 -18.38 2.36
N GLU A 38 18.53 -18.86 1.33
CA GLU A 38 18.64 -18.13 0.06
C GLU A 38 17.28 -17.94 -0.64
N VAL A 39 16.35 -18.88 -0.46
CA VAL A 39 15.00 -18.78 -1.02
C VAL A 39 14.21 -17.66 -0.32
N GLU A 40 14.29 -17.60 1.01
CA GLU A 40 13.67 -16.53 1.80
C GLU A 40 14.25 -15.16 1.46
N LYS A 41 15.57 -15.06 1.27
CA LYS A 41 16.22 -13.81 0.84
C LYS A 41 15.75 -13.37 -0.54
N ARG A 42 15.60 -14.29 -1.50
CA ARG A 42 15.06 -13.99 -2.83
C ARG A 42 13.61 -13.50 -2.75
N TYR A 43 12.78 -14.19 -1.97
CA TYR A 43 11.40 -13.76 -1.69
C TYR A 43 11.38 -12.34 -1.12
N GLN A 44 12.17 -12.08 -0.06
CA GLN A 44 12.21 -10.79 0.60
C GLN A 44 12.67 -9.68 -0.34
N LYS A 45 13.69 -9.95 -1.17
CA LYS A 45 14.19 -8.98 -2.17
C LYS A 45 13.11 -8.63 -3.19
N ALA A 46 12.37 -9.63 -3.71
CA ALA A 46 11.27 -9.40 -4.62
C ALA A 46 10.13 -8.61 -3.95
N HIS A 47 9.74 -8.99 -2.74
CA HIS A 47 8.69 -8.33 -1.96
C HIS A 47 9.00 -6.84 -1.73
N ILE A 48 10.20 -6.52 -1.24
CA ILE A 48 10.67 -5.14 -1.05
C ILE A 48 10.69 -4.38 -2.38
N GLY A 49 11.20 -5.01 -3.45
CA GLY A 49 11.26 -4.40 -4.78
C GLY A 49 9.89 -3.96 -5.27
N THR A 50 8.88 -4.82 -5.15
CA THR A 50 7.52 -4.52 -5.56
C THR A 50 6.87 -3.44 -4.68
N ARG A 51 7.05 -3.48 -3.36
CA ARG A 51 6.54 -2.45 -2.45
C ARG A 51 7.12 -1.07 -2.74
N ASN A 52 8.43 -0.98 -2.96
CA ASN A 52 9.13 0.27 -3.18
C ASN A 52 8.58 1.08 -4.34
N VAL A 53 8.06 0.44 -5.40
CA VAL A 53 7.45 1.14 -6.54
C VAL A 53 6.21 1.91 -6.10
N VAL A 54 5.31 1.26 -5.36
CA VAL A 54 4.06 1.84 -4.87
C VAL A 54 4.33 2.92 -3.82
N GLU A 55 5.27 2.67 -2.90
CA GLU A 55 5.65 3.62 -1.86
C GLU A 55 6.27 4.90 -2.46
N ARG A 56 7.14 4.76 -3.47
CA ARG A 56 7.71 5.91 -4.20
C ARG A 56 6.65 6.69 -4.96
N LEU A 57 5.71 6.02 -5.62
CA LEU A 57 4.59 6.66 -6.30
C LEU A 57 3.80 7.54 -5.33
N PHE A 58 3.40 6.99 -4.18
CA PHE A 58 2.69 7.77 -3.16
C PHE A 58 3.53 8.89 -2.55
N GLY A 59 4.84 8.70 -2.40
CA GLY A 59 5.77 9.75 -1.97
C GLY A 59 5.77 10.95 -2.92
N VAL A 60 5.87 10.71 -4.22
CA VAL A 60 5.82 11.77 -5.26
C VAL A 60 4.47 12.48 -5.22
N TRP A 61 3.38 11.74 -5.14
CA TRP A 61 2.03 12.30 -5.10
C TRP A 61 1.80 13.18 -3.87
N LYS A 62 2.19 12.72 -2.69
CA LYS A 62 2.10 13.49 -1.44
C LYS A 62 2.92 14.78 -1.49
N ARG A 63 4.09 14.77 -2.16
CA ARG A 63 4.93 15.97 -2.32
C ARG A 63 4.35 16.95 -3.33
N ARG A 64 3.81 16.47 -4.45
CA ARG A 64 3.24 17.31 -5.52
C ARG A 64 1.85 17.85 -5.16
N PHE A 65 1.08 17.07 -4.42
CA PHE A 65 -0.27 17.40 -3.97
C PHE A 65 -0.35 17.26 -2.45
N PRO A 66 0.06 18.30 -1.69
CA PRO A 66 0.09 18.25 -0.23
C PRO A 66 -1.25 17.87 0.41
N VAL A 67 -2.36 18.18 -0.26
CA VAL A 67 -3.72 17.79 0.15
C VAL A 67 -3.86 16.28 0.41
N ILE A 68 -3.11 15.43 -0.29
CA ILE A 68 -3.11 13.97 -0.12
C ILE A 68 -2.38 13.56 1.17
N ALA A 69 -1.44 14.38 1.64
CA ALA A 69 -0.67 14.12 2.85
C ALA A 69 -1.33 14.72 4.10
N VAL A 70 -1.82 15.96 4.02
CA VAL A 70 -2.28 16.74 5.19
C VAL A 70 -3.76 17.08 5.18
N GLY A 71 -4.50 16.67 4.15
CA GLY A 71 -5.91 17.03 3.95
C GLY A 71 -6.10 18.47 3.45
N ILE A 72 -7.35 18.82 3.14
CA ILE A 72 -7.75 20.19 2.83
C ILE A 72 -7.85 20.96 4.15
N ARG A 73 -7.12 22.07 4.27
CA ARG A 73 -7.09 22.91 5.49
C ARG A 73 -7.90 24.20 5.37
N THR A 74 -8.59 24.42 4.27
CA THR A 74 -9.41 25.61 4.05
C THR A 74 -10.75 25.49 4.78
N GLN A 75 -11.14 26.54 5.50
CA GLN A 75 -12.48 26.62 6.09
C GLN A 75 -13.46 27.23 5.07
N LEU A 76 -14.63 26.61 4.89
CA LEU A 76 -15.63 26.99 3.87
C LEU A 76 -16.20 28.40 4.10
N ASN A 77 -16.36 28.79 5.36
CA ASN A 77 -16.82 30.09 5.84
C ASN A 77 -15.90 31.27 5.45
N THR A 78 -14.60 31.05 5.28
CA THR A 78 -13.65 32.14 4.90
C THR A 78 -13.44 32.21 3.39
N THR A 79 -13.70 31.13 2.66
CA THR A 79 -13.41 31.02 1.22
C THR A 79 -14.53 31.55 0.33
N MET A 80 -15.77 31.65 0.82
CA MET A 80 -16.89 32.23 0.05
C MET A 80 -16.97 33.77 0.09
N THR A 81 -16.19 34.44 0.93
CA THR A 81 -16.27 35.92 1.12
C THR A 81 -15.41 36.69 0.10
N THR A 82 -14.76 36.02 -0.85
CA THR A 82 -13.98 36.67 -1.91
C THR A 82 -14.71 36.55 -3.25
N ILE A 83 -15.81 37.26 -3.40
CA ILE A 83 -16.40 37.64 -4.70
C ILE A 83 -16.93 39.06 -4.57
#